data_AF-A0A973MS28-F1
#
_entry.id   AF-A0A973MS28-F1
#
_cell.length_a   1.000
_cell.length_b   1.000
_cell.length_c   1.000
_cell.angle_alpha   90.00
_cell.angle_beta   90.00
_cell.angle_gamma   90.00
#
_symmetry.space_group_name_H-M   'P 1'
#
loop_
_entity.id
_entity.type
_entity.pdbx_description
1 polymer ?
#
loop_
_entity_poly.entity_id
_entity_poly.type
_entity_poly.pdbx_seq_one_letter_code
_entity_poly.pdbx_strand_id
1 'polypeptide(L)'
;MRKDRPVAVGFPEGARLIRAALATPDYQDAYAMELRPGMPRDPAAWTGILREAFPVVARERDEVLMEVSAGGLDAWASIVVDAEHVVLCSSVKTNGARSRLYWGVVKRVHPFMARLMMVRTHRRLALAARNSVT
;
A
#
# COMPACT_ATOMS: atom_id res chain seq x y z
N MET A 1 -0.23 -13.09 14.62
CA MET A 1 0.42 -13.22 13.30
C MET A 1 1.92 -13.02 13.51
N ARG A 2 2.84 -13.33 12.56
CA ARG A 2 4.24 -12.87 12.74
C ARG A 2 4.28 -11.37 12.45
N LYS A 3 4.56 -10.53 13.46
CA LYS A 3 4.65 -9.05 13.36
C LYS A 3 5.51 -8.53 12.21
N ASP A 4 6.49 -9.33 11.79
CA ASP A 4 7.51 -8.93 10.83
C ASP A 4 7.26 -9.41 9.40
N ARG A 5 6.10 -10.04 9.15
CA ARG A 5 5.77 -10.60 7.85
C ARG A 5 4.46 -10.03 7.32
N PRO A 6 4.46 -9.45 6.11
CA PRO A 6 3.24 -9.08 5.43
C PRO A 6 2.37 -10.31 5.16
N VAL A 7 1.09 -10.22 5.50
CA VAL A 7 0.09 -11.26 5.25
C VAL A 7 -0.89 -10.74 4.20
N ALA A 8 -1.23 -11.59 3.23
CA ALA A 8 -2.24 -11.25 2.23
C ALA A 8 -3.61 -11.19 2.90
N VAL A 9 -4.34 -10.11 2.65
CA VAL A 9 -5.67 -9.84 3.21
C VAL A 9 -6.59 -9.33 2.10
N GLY A 10 -7.90 -9.30 2.38
CA GLY A 10 -8.83 -8.52 1.57
C GLY A 10 -8.64 -7.02 1.82
N PHE A 11 -9.25 -6.17 0.98
CA PHE A 11 -9.30 -4.75 1.27
C PHE A 11 -10.06 -4.53 2.58
N PRO A 12 -9.50 -3.76 3.54
CA PRO A 12 -10.19 -3.46 4.78
C PRO A 12 -11.42 -2.59 4.51
N GLU A 13 -12.31 -2.48 5.49
CA GLU A 13 -13.49 -1.62 5.43
C GLU A 13 -13.09 -0.14 5.25
N GLY A 14 -12.01 0.27 5.94
CA GLY A 14 -11.44 1.62 5.85
C GLY A 14 -10.79 1.98 4.51
N ALA A 15 -10.66 1.05 3.55
CA ALA A 15 -10.11 1.31 2.21
C ALA A 15 -11.13 2.01 1.28
N ARG A 16 -11.71 3.13 1.72
CA ARG A 16 -12.80 3.83 1.04
C ARG A 16 -12.33 4.53 -0.24
N LEU A 17 -11.23 5.25 -0.16
CA LEU A 17 -10.68 6.04 -1.26
C LEU A 17 -10.26 5.15 -2.43
N ILE A 18 -9.54 4.06 -2.18
CA ILE A 18 -9.10 3.17 -3.27
C ILE A 18 -10.25 2.39 -3.91
N ARG A 19 -11.31 2.06 -3.15
CA ARG A 19 -12.53 1.47 -3.72
C ARG A 19 -13.26 2.45 -4.62
N ALA A 20 -13.29 3.72 -4.25
CA ALA A 20 -13.90 4.78 -5.05
C ALA A 20 -13.04 5.15 -6.28
N ALA A 21 -11.71 5.01 -6.20
CA ALA A 21 -10.78 5.36 -7.27
C ALA A 21 -10.97 4.52 -8.54
N LEU A 22 -11.35 3.25 -8.40
CA LEU A 22 -11.62 2.34 -9.52
C LEU A 22 -12.89 1.52 -9.30
N ALA A 23 -13.94 1.84 -10.05
CA ALA A 23 -15.21 1.10 -10.00
C ALA A 23 -15.09 -0.36 -10.47
N THR A 24 -14.23 -0.63 -11.46
CA THR A 24 -14.08 -1.98 -12.06
C THR A 24 -12.59 -2.30 -12.29
N PRO A 25 -11.84 -2.66 -11.23
CA PRO A 25 -10.43 -2.99 -11.34
C PRO A 25 -10.23 -4.37 -11.98
N ASP A 26 -9.19 -4.50 -12.80
CA ASP A 26 -8.77 -5.80 -13.37
C ASP A 26 -7.92 -6.61 -12.37
N TYR A 27 -7.38 -5.94 -11.36
CA TYR A 27 -6.59 -6.54 -10.31
C TYR A 27 -6.66 -5.75 -9.02
N GLN A 28 -6.69 -6.47 -7.90
CA GLN A 28 -6.56 -5.92 -6.56
C GLN A 28 -5.74 -6.87 -5.70
N ASP A 29 -4.89 -6.31 -4.84
CA ASP A 29 -4.30 -7.02 -3.73
C ASP A 29 -4.12 -6.13 -2.50
N ALA A 30 -4.08 -6.76 -1.32
CA ALA A 30 -3.79 -6.07 -0.08
C ALA A 30 -2.91 -6.92 0.82
N TYR A 31 -2.03 -6.25 1.55
CA TYR A 31 -1.14 -6.87 2.51
C TYR A 31 -1.15 -6.10 3.82
N ALA A 32 -1.30 -6.81 4.93
CA ALA A 32 -1.31 -6.26 6.28
C ALA A 32 -0.03 -6.61 7.04
N MET A 33 0.41 -5.69 7.90
CA MET A 33 1.41 -5.93 8.94
C MET A 33 0.94 -5.36 10.27
N GLU A 34 1.17 -6.11 11.35
CA GLU A 34 0.90 -5.61 12.71
C GLU A 34 1.81 -4.40 13.02
N LEU A 35 1.23 -3.33 13.55
CA LEU A 35 1.94 -2.18 14.08
C LEU A 35 2.69 -2.55 15.35
N ARG A 36 3.89 -1.99 15.51
CA ARG A 36 4.64 -2.07 16.78
C ARG A 36 4.30 -0.86 17.66
N PRO A 37 4.47 -0.96 18.99
CA PRO A 37 4.31 0.18 19.88
C PRO A 37 5.13 1.39 19.41
N GLY A 38 4.51 2.58 19.47
CA GLY A 38 5.12 3.85 19.05
C GLY A 38 5.19 4.09 17.53
N MET A 39 4.79 3.14 16.69
CA MET A 39 4.77 3.37 15.24
C MET A 39 3.69 4.41 14.84
N PRO A 40 3.94 5.20 13.78
CA PRO A 40 2.99 6.21 13.33
C PRO A 40 1.62 5.64 12.98
N ARG A 41 0.58 6.33 13.46
CA ARG A 41 -0.82 6.02 13.11
C ARG A 41 -1.33 6.83 11.93
N ASP A 42 -0.70 7.98 11.63
CA ASP A 42 -1.03 8.76 10.44
C ASP A 42 -0.61 7.96 9.19
N PRO A 43 -1.54 7.60 8.29
CA PRO A 43 -1.24 6.88 7.05
C PRO A 43 -0.24 7.64 6.16
N ALA A 44 -0.17 8.98 6.24
CA ALA A 44 0.77 9.75 5.44
C ALA A 44 2.25 9.50 5.81
N ALA A 45 2.52 9.13 7.07
CA ALA A 45 3.87 8.78 7.53
C ALA A 45 4.40 7.50 6.86
N TRP A 46 3.53 6.72 6.22
CA TRP A 46 3.87 5.46 5.57
C TRP A 46 4.07 5.58 4.05
N THR A 47 3.79 6.74 3.44
CA THR A 47 3.89 6.98 1.97
C THR A 47 5.29 6.69 1.40
N GLY A 48 6.33 6.81 2.23
CA GLY A 48 7.70 6.38 1.92
C GLY A 48 7.84 4.90 1.53
N ILE A 49 6.81 4.07 1.74
CA ILE A 49 6.73 2.70 1.20
C ILE A 49 6.90 2.62 -0.31
N LEU A 50 6.41 3.62 -1.05
CA LEU A 50 6.61 3.73 -2.48
C LEU A 50 7.74 4.71 -2.83
N ARG A 51 8.66 4.97 -1.89
CA ARG A 51 9.80 5.89 -2.04
C ARG A 51 9.39 7.32 -2.45
N GLU A 52 8.19 7.75 -2.07
CA GLU A 52 7.63 9.06 -2.45
C GLU A 52 7.56 9.26 -3.98
N ALA A 53 7.58 8.16 -4.75
CA ALA A 53 7.60 8.21 -6.21
C ALA A 53 6.23 8.58 -6.83
N PHE A 54 5.18 8.59 -6.02
CA PHE A 54 3.81 8.75 -6.47
C PHE A 54 3.09 9.86 -5.70
N PRO A 55 2.36 10.74 -6.39
CA PRO A 55 1.63 11.82 -5.74
C PRO A 55 0.50 11.26 -4.88
N VAL A 56 0.32 11.89 -3.71
CA VAL A 56 -0.88 11.70 -2.88
C VAL A 56 -2.02 12.48 -3.53
N VAL A 57 -3.11 11.79 -3.88
CA VAL A 57 -4.26 12.37 -4.57
C VAL A 57 -5.47 12.56 -3.67
N ALA A 58 -5.55 11.79 -2.57
CA ALA A 58 -6.58 11.97 -1.55
C ALA A 58 -6.09 11.50 -0.18
N ARG A 59 -6.65 12.08 0.88
CA ARG A 59 -6.40 11.71 2.28
C ARG A 59 -7.71 11.68 3.03
N GLU A 60 -7.90 10.63 3.81
CA GLU A 60 -8.89 10.54 4.88
C GLU A 60 -8.17 10.18 6.19
N ARG A 61 -8.91 10.21 7.30
CA ARG A 61 -8.38 10.05 8.66
C ARG A 61 -7.40 8.87 8.79
N ASP A 62 -7.79 7.73 8.25
CA ASP A 62 -7.09 6.45 8.40
C ASP A 62 -6.60 5.89 7.05
N GLU A 63 -6.71 6.68 5.97
CA GLU A 63 -6.35 6.26 4.61
C GLU A 63 -5.61 7.36 3.83
N VAL A 64 -4.54 7.01 3.10
CA VAL A 64 -3.95 7.89 2.07
C VAL A 64 -3.93 7.18 0.72
N LEU A 65 -4.47 7.84 -0.29
CA LEU A 65 -4.51 7.36 -1.68
C LEU A 65 -3.41 8.02 -2.50
N MET A 66 -2.70 7.21 -3.26
CA MET A 66 -1.65 7.62 -4.19
C MET A 66 -1.98 7.13 -5.60
N GLU A 67 -1.70 7.97 -6.59
CA GLU A 67 -1.83 7.62 -8.00
C GLU A 67 -0.50 7.06 -8.52
N VAL A 68 -0.55 5.82 -9.01
CA VAL A 68 0.61 5.06 -9.46
C VAL A 68 0.63 5.07 -11.00
N SER A 69 1.46 5.92 -11.58
CA SER A 69 1.69 5.90 -13.03
C SER A 69 2.81 4.92 -13.37
N ALA A 70 2.46 3.80 -14.02
CA ALA A 70 3.44 2.80 -14.46
C ALA A 70 3.02 2.15 -15.79
N GLY A 71 3.82 2.32 -16.85
CA GLY A 71 3.62 1.60 -18.12
C GLY A 71 2.27 1.86 -18.82
N GLY A 72 1.65 3.02 -18.59
CA GLY A 72 0.31 3.35 -19.09
C GLY A 72 -0.83 2.62 -18.37
N LEU A 73 -0.57 2.11 -17.17
CA LEU A 73 -1.59 1.59 -16.27
C LEU A 73 -2.24 2.72 -15.49
N ASP A 74 -3.56 2.58 -15.34
CA ASP A 74 -4.33 3.29 -14.34
C ASP A 74 -4.20 2.48 -13.05
N ALA A 75 -3.28 2.87 -12.18
CA ALA A 75 -3.04 2.18 -10.93
C ALA A 75 -3.13 3.13 -9.73
N TRP A 76 -3.65 2.62 -8.63
CA TRP A 76 -3.77 3.33 -7.37
C TRP A 76 -3.22 2.45 -6.27
N ALA A 77 -2.56 3.09 -5.32
CA ALA A 77 -2.13 2.47 -4.09
C ALA A 77 -2.71 3.24 -2.92
N SER A 78 -3.14 2.53 -1.89
CA SER A 78 -3.66 3.15 -0.68
C SER A 78 -3.01 2.53 0.54
N ILE A 79 -2.70 3.37 1.52
CA ILE A 79 -2.24 2.92 2.83
C ILE A 79 -3.38 3.19 3.80
N VAL A 80 -3.87 2.11 4.40
CA VAL A 80 -4.88 2.15 5.45
C VAL A 80 -4.21 1.80 6.77
N VAL A 81 -4.44 2.57 7.81
CA VAL A 81 -3.90 2.31 9.15
C VAL A 81 -5.05 2.19 10.13
N ASP A 82 -5.16 1.04 10.79
CA ASP A 82 -6.16 0.83 11.84
C ASP A 82 -5.51 0.76 13.23
N ALA A 83 -6.28 0.29 14.23
CA ALA A 83 -5.84 0.17 15.61
C ALA A 83 -4.65 -0.79 15.81
N GLU A 84 -4.47 -1.78 14.95
CA GLU A 84 -3.48 -2.84 15.10
C GLU A 84 -2.59 -3.03 13.86
N HIS A 85 -3.01 -2.58 12.68
CA HIS A 85 -2.38 -2.91 11.42
C HIS A 85 -2.14 -1.70 10.54
N VAL A 86 -1.10 -1.81 9.71
CA VAL A 86 -0.96 -1.05 8.47
C VAL A 86 -1.25 -1.98 7.31
N VAL A 87 -2.05 -1.51 6.36
CA VAL A 87 -2.44 -2.26 5.16
C VAL A 87 -2.07 -1.47 3.92
N LEU A 88 -1.27 -2.08 3.05
CA LEU A 88 -1.04 -1.56 1.70
C LEU A 88 -2.04 -2.23 0.75
N CYS A 89 -2.88 -1.43 0.12
CA CYS A 89 -3.82 -1.86 -0.92
C CYS A 89 -3.31 -1.38 -2.29
N SER A 90 -3.45 -2.20 -3.33
CA SER A 90 -3.19 -1.79 -4.72
C SER A 90 -4.37 -2.19 -5.60
N SER A 91 -4.74 -1.30 -6.53
CA SER A 91 -5.84 -1.48 -7.48
C SER A 91 -5.37 -1.06 -8.85
N VAL A 92 -5.57 -1.89 -9.86
CA VAL A 92 -5.05 -1.66 -11.22
C VAL A 92 -6.15 -1.88 -12.24
N LYS A 93 -6.21 -0.98 -13.24
CA LYS A 93 -7.01 -1.12 -14.45
C LYS A 93 -6.12 -1.02 -15.68
N THR A 94 -6.35 -1.92 -16.63
CA THR A 94 -5.55 -2.04 -17.85
C THR A 94 -6.29 -1.44 -19.04
N ASN A 95 -5.83 -0.30 -19.54
CA ASN A 95 -6.42 0.36 -20.70
C ASN A 95 -5.70 -0.08 -21.98
N GLY A 96 -6.12 -1.20 -22.56
CA GLY A 96 -5.65 -1.68 -23.86
C GLY A 96 -4.69 -2.87 -23.85
N ALA A 97 -4.32 -3.35 -25.04
CA ALA A 97 -3.57 -4.61 -25.20
C ALA A 97 -2.14 -4.56 -24.63
N ARG A 98 -1.44 -3.42 -24.79
CA ARG A 98 -0.05 -3.24 -24.31
C ARG A 98 0.02 -3.21 -22.79
N SER A 99 -0.87 -2.46 -22.14
CA SER A 99 -0.94 -2.37 -20.68
C SER A 99 -1.37 -3.71 -20.06
N ARG A 100 -2.25 -4.48 -20.73
CA ARG A 100 -2.57 -5.86 -20.35
C ARG A 100 -1.37 -6.80 -20.41
N LEU A 101 -0.56 -6.73 -21.47
CA LEU A 101 0.64 -7.56 -21.60
C LEU A 101 1.68 -7.22 -20.53
N TYR A 102 1.96 -5.93 -20.36
CA TYR A 102 2.86 -5.41 -19.30
C TYR A 102 2.40 -5.87 -17.92
N TRP A 103 1.11 -5.67 -17.61
CA TRP A 103 0.52 -6.11 -16.35
C TRP A 103 0.60 -7.63 -16.15
N GLY A 104 0.46 -8.41 -17.23
CA GLY A 104 0.61 -9.87 -17.19
C GLY A 104 1.97 -10.33 -16.64
N VAL A 105 3.03 -9.55 -16.84
CA VAL A 105 4.36 -9.77 -16.26
C VAL A 105 4.44 -9.18 -14.85
N VAL A 106 4.06 -7.91 -14.69
CA VAL A 106 4.19 -7.18 -13.42
C VAL A 106 3.40 -7.83 -12.29
N LYS A 107 2.18 -8.33 -12.55
CA LYS A 107 1.33 -8.98 -11.55
C LYS A 107 1.98 -10.16 -10.82
N ARG A 108 2.99 -10.80 -11.44
CA ARG A 108 3.73 -11.91 -10.82
C ARG A 108 4.80 -11.42 -9.84
N VAL A 109 5.37 -10.25 -10.12
CA VAL A 109 6.46 -9.66 -9.33
C VAL A 109 5.92 -8.70 -8.27
N HIS A 110 4.79 -8.04 -8.52
CA HIS A 110 4.15 -7.08 -7.63
C HIS A 110 3.93 -7.63 -6.20
N PRO A 111 3.39 -8.86 -5.98
CA PRO A 111 3.25 -9.42 -4.65
C PRO A 111 4.56 -9.55 -3.87
N PHE A 112 5.69 -9.74 -4.55
CA PHE A 112 6.99 -9.80 -3.92
C PHE A 112 7.52 -8.39 -3.58
N MET A 113 7.41 -7.47 -4.54
CA MET A 113 7.83 -6.07 -4.36
C MET A 113 7.04 -5.38 -3.25
N ALA A 114 5.71 -5.49 -3.26
CA ALA A 114 4.83 -4.88 -2.26
C ALA A 114 5.20 -5.33 -0.84
N ARG A 115 5.35 -6.65 -0.64
CA ARG A 115 5.77 -7.22 0.65
C ARG A 115 7.16 -6.75 1.08
N LEU A 116 8.11 -6.69 0.16
CA LEU A 116 9.47 -6.24 0.45
C LEU A 116 9.49 -4.76 0.86
N MET A 117 8.73 -3.91 0.16
CA MET A 117 8.59 -2.49 0.48
C MET A 117 7.94 -2.30 1.85
N MET A 118 6.87 -3.03 2.16
CA MET A 118 6.24 -3.02 3.49
C MET A 118 7.24 -3.35 4.59
N VAL A 119 7.98 -4.46 4.46
CA VAL A 119 8.96 -4.86 5.48
C VAL A 119 10.03 -3.80 5.69
N ARG A 120 10.52 -3.18 4.61
CA ARG A 120 11.55 -2.13 4.69
C ARG A 120 11.04 -0.90 5.43
N THR A 121 9.88 -0.38 5.04
CA THR A 121 9.29 0.81 5.68
C THR A 121 8.90 0.54 7.12
N HIS A 122 8.30 -0.61 7.38
CA HIS A 122 7.93 -1.03 8.74
C HIS A 122 9.16 -1.06 9.65
N ARG A 123 10.26 -1.71 9.22
CA ARG A 123 11.50 -1.75 10.00
C ARG A 123 12.08 -0.36 10.24
N ARG A 124 12.08 0.52 9.23
CA ARG A 124 12.57 1.90 9.35
C ARG A 124 11.76 2.69 10.39
N LEU A 125 10.44 2.64 10.29
CA LEU A 125 9.55 3.35 11.21
C LEU A 125 9.60 2.77 12.63
N ALA A 126 9.74 1.45 12.77
CA ALA A 126 9.89 0.80 14.06
C ALA A 126 11.22 1.14 14.75
N LEU A 127 12.29 1.36 13.97
CA LEU A 127 13.57 1.86 14.48
C LEU A 127 13.43 3.31 14.95
N ALA A 128 12.85 4.18 14.13
CA ALA A 128 12.62 5.58 14.49
C ALA A 128 11.78 5.71 15.77
N ALA A 129 10.69 4.95 15.87
CA ALA A 129 9.81 4.96 17.04
C ALA A 129 10.52 4.55 18.34
N ARG A 130 11.46 3.60 18.29
CA ARG A 130 12.26 3.21 19.46
C ARG A 130 13.21 4.32 19.90
N ASN A 131 13.83 4.99 18.94
CA ASN A 131 14.79 6.05 19.21
C ASN A 131 14.12 7.33 19.74
N SER A 132 12.83 7.54 19.48
CA SER A 132 12.06 8.67 20.01
C SER A 132 11.60 8.51 21.46
N VAL A 133 11.79 7.32 22.06
CA VAL A 133 11.41 7.00 23.45
C VAL A 133 12.63 6.97 24.38
N THR A 134 13.82 7.31 23.87
CA THR A 134 15.07 7.43 24.64
C THR A 134 15.44 8.90 24.78
#